data_AF-A3DBY5-F1
#
_entry.id   AF-A3DBY5-F1
#
_cell.length_a   1.000
_cell.length_b   1.000
_cell.length_c   1.000
_cell.angle_alpha   90.00
_cell.angle_beta   90.00
_cell.angle_gamma   90.00
#
_symmetry.space_group_name_H-M   'P 1'
#
loop_
_entity.id
_entity.type
_entity.pdbx_description
1 polymer ?
#
loop_
_entity_poly.entity_id
_entity_poly.type
_entity_poly.pdbx_seq_one_letter_code
_entity_poly.pdbx_strand_id
1 'polypeptide(L)'
;MALSCLCLLINNYNSFKDKTLMDFYSFVKDKIFTDLSKFRKGNIKTFYEKHTYQQLAAYVNIVDDISYFKTIHKAKGDEFNNVLLILKEKDLDFLLKPNLLKNEEHRIYYVAISRAKEKLFICVDNLNPQNILKLNTLFNIVILN
;
A
#
# COMPACT_ATOMS: atom_id res chain seq x y z
N MET A 1 -4.58 16.18 -23.14
CA MET A 1 -4.05 14.87 -23.56
C MET A 1 -3.67 14.00 -22.37
N ALA A 2 -2.73 14.40 -21.50
CA ALA A 2 -2.35 13.60 -20.33
C ALA A 2 -3.53 13.27 -19.38
N LEU A 3 -4.36 14.27 -19.05
CA LEU A 3 -5.54 14.07 -18.18
C LEU A 3 -6.56 13.09 -18.78
N SER A 4 -6.86 13.22 -20.09
CA SER A 4 -7.80 12.32 -20.77
C SER A 4 -7.28 10.88 -20.79
N CYS A 5 -5.97 10.66 -20.97
CA CYS A 5 -5.36 9.34 -20.88
C CYS A 5 -5.50 8.77 -19.46
N LEU A 6 -5.25 9.59 -18.43
CA LEU A 6 -5.39 9.18 -17.04
C LEU A 6 -6.84 8.78 -16.71
N CYS A 7 -7.82 9.62 -17.07
CA CYS A 7 -9.24 9.29 -16.87
C CYS A 7 -9.63 7.99 -17.57
N LEU A 8 -9.13 7.74 -18.78
CA LEU A 8 -9.40 6.51 -19.52
C LEU A 8 -8.82 5.28 -18.80
N LEU A 9 -7.58 5.36 -18.30
CA LEU A 9 -6.94 4.29 -17.54
C LEU A 9 -7.68 3.99 -16.24
N ILE A 10 -8.09 5.02 -15.51
CA ILE A 10 -8.85 4.88 -14.25
C ILE A 10 -10.21 4.22 -14.53
N ASN A 11 -10.96 4.71 -15.53
CA ASN A 11 -12.29 4.20 -15.85
C ASN A 11 -12.28 2.74 -16.33
N ASN A 12 -11.16 2.29 -16.89
CA ASN A 12 -11.00 0.93 -17.39
C ASN A 12 -10.13 0.06 -16.49
N TYR A 13 -9.76 0.52 -15.29
CA TYR A 13 -8.81 -0.16 -14.42
C TYR A 13 -9.18 -1.64 -14.16
N ASN A 14 -10.44 -1.89 -13.84
CA ASN A 14 -10.94 -3.25 -13.60
C ASN A 14 -10.85 -4.17 -14.82
N SER A 15 -10.74 -3.62 -16.04
CA SER A 15 -10.65 -4.42 -17.27
C SER A 15 -9.26 -5.03 -17.50
N PHE A 16 -8.22 -4.51 -16.84
CA PHE A 16 -6.83 -4.95 -17.05
C PHE A 16 -6.02 -5.18 -15.77
N LYS A 17 -6.48 -4.74 -14.59
CA LYS A 17 -5.69 -4.81 -13.34
C LYS A 17 -5.16 -6.22 -13.00
N ASP A 18 -5.99 -7.24 -13.21
CA ASP A 18 -5.66 -8.64 -12.90
C ASP A 18 -5.13 -9.41 -14.13
N LYS A 19 -5.08 -8.74 -15.29
CA LYS A 19 -4.60 -9.32 -16.55
C LYS A 19 -3.09 -9.16 -16.70
N THR A 20 -2.54 -9.78 -17.74
CA THR A 20 -1.10 -9.71 -18.03
C THR A 20 -0.66 -8.29 -18.39
N LEU A 21 0.62 -7.98 -18.21
CA LEU A 21 1.22 -6.75 -18.72
C LEU A 21 1.06 -6.61 -20.24
N MET A 22 1.02 -7.74 -20.97
CA MET A 22 0.74 -7.74 -22.42
C MET A 22 -0.67 -7.27 -22.73
N ASP A 23 -1.67 -7.66 -21.93
CA ASP A 23 -3.05 -7.20 -22.07
C ASP A 23 -3.15 -5.70 -21.78
N PHE A 24 -2.48 -5.22 -20.73
CA PHE A 24 -2.39 -3.79 -20.42
C PHE A 24 -1.71 -3.02 -21.56
N TYR A 25 -0.58 -3.51 -22.07
CA TYR A 25 0.10 -2.90 -23.22
C TYR A 25 -0.82 -2.82 -24.45
N SER A 26 -1.57 -3.89 -24.73
CA SER A 26 -2.51 -3.91 -25.86
C SER A 26 -3.62 -2.87 -25.68
N PHE A 27 -4.18 -2.76 -24.47
CA PHE A 27 -5.13 -1.69 -24.14
C PHE A 27 -4.56 -0.29 -24.39
N VAL A 28 -3.35 -0.01 -23.88
CA VAL A 28 -2.70 1.29 -24.04
C VAL A 28 -2.39 1.58 -25.52
N LYS A 29 -1.89 0.59 -26.25
CA LYS A 29 -1.62 0.72 -27.67
C LYS A 29 -2.88 1.01 -28.48
N ASP A 30 -3.96 0.27 -28.23
CA ASP A 30 -5.18 0.39 -29.02
C ASP A 30 -5.97 1.66 -28.69
N LYS A 31 -5.90 2.13 -27.44
CA LYS A 31 -6.76 3.22 -26.93
C LYS A 31 -6.05 4.55 -26.68
N ILE A 32 -4.72 4.56 -26.58
CA ILE A 32 -3.96 5.74 -26.18
C ILE A 32 -2.83 6.05 -27.16
N PHE A 33 -1.94 5.09 -27.39
CA PHE A 33 -0.72 5.28 -28.19
C PHE A 33 -0.61 4.21 -29.28
N THR A 34 -1.32 4.43 -30.38
CA THR A 34 -1.36 3.51 -31.54
C THR A 34 0.02 3.24 -32.14
N ASP A 35 0.93 4.20 -31.99
CA ASP A 35 2.28 4.17 -32.56
C ASP A 35 3.30 3.41 -31.69
N LEU A 36 2.87 2.81 -30.57
CA LEU A 36 3.73 1.98 -29.74
C LEU A 36 4.37 0.84 -30.54
N SER A 37 5.68 0.63 -30.38
CA SER A 37 6.40 -0.44 -31.08
C SER A 37 5.88 -1.83 -30.69
N LYS A 38 5.68 -2.70 -31.68
CA LYS A 38 5.30 -4.10 -31.43
C LYS A 38 6.44 -4.87 -30.74
N PHE A 39 6.09 -5.80 -29.86
CA PHE A 39 7.06 -6.71 -29.27
C PHE A 39 7.64 -7.65 -30.32
N ARG A 40 8.97 -7.83 -30.28
CA ARG A 40 9.66 -8.92 -30.96
C ARG A 40 9.68 -10.16 -30.04
N LYS A 41 9.92 -11.35 -30.61
CA LYS A 41 10.14 -12.55 -29.80
C LYS A 41 11.35 -12.34 -28.87
N GLY A 42 11.25 -12.80 -27.62
CA GLY A 42 12.34 -12.73 -26.65
C GLY A 42 11.86 -12.57 -25.22
N ASN A 43 12.82 -12.50 -24.29
CA ASN A 43 12.59 -12.52 -22.85
C ASN A 43 11.66 -11.39 -22.36
N ILE A 44 11.75 -10.21 -22.97
CA ILE A 44 10.90 -9.06 -22.63
C ILE A 44 9.42 -9.36 -22.93
N LYS A 45 9.13 -9.95 -24.09
CA LYS A 45 7.76 -10.36 -24.45
C LYS A 45 7.25 -11.43 -23.48
N THR A 46 8.07 -12.44 -23.20
CA THR A 46 7.74 -13.50 -22.23
C THR A 46 7.48 -12.94 -20.83
N PHE A 47 8.21 -11.91 -20.40
CA PHE A 47 7.95 -11.25 -19.12
C PHE A 47 6.55 -10.61 -19.10
N TYR A 48 6.20 -9.86 -20.15
CA TYR A 48 4.89 -9.20 -20.27
C TYR A 48 3.71 -10.19 -20.32
N GLU A 49 3.92 -11.36 -20.90
CA GLU A 49 2.90 -12.41 -20.99
C GLU A 49 2.74 -13.21 -19.69
N LYS A 50 3.77 -13.25 -18.83
CA LYS A 50 3.78 -14.08 -17.61
C LYS A 50 3.44 -13.32 -16.32
N HIS A 51 3.57 -11.99 -16.30
CA HIS A 51 3.33 -11.19 -15.10
C HIS A 51 2.12 -10.28 -15.29
N THR A 52 1.36 -10.07 -14.21
CA THR A 52 0.18 -9.20 -14.24
C THR A 52 0.56 -7.74 -14.14
N TYR A 53 -0.35 -6.86 -14.59
CA TYR A 53 -0.21 -5.41 -14.38
C TYR A 53 -0.02 -5.09 -12.89
N GLN A 54 -0.87 -5.64 -12.01
CA GLN A 54 -0.81 -5.39 -10.57
C GLN A 54 0.53 -5.77 -9.95
N GLN A 55 1.10 -6.91 -10.36
CA GLN A 55 2.41 -7.34 -9.87
C GLN A 55 3.44 -6.26 -10.14
N LEU A 56 3.50 -5.68 -11.35
CA LEU A 56 4.43 -4.60 -11.66
C LEU A 56 4.06 -3.30 -10.94
N ALA A 57 2.79 -2.90 -10.97
CA ALA A 57 2.30 -1.64 -10.41
C ALA A 57 2.62 -1.51 -8.91
N ALA A 58 2.58 -2.62 -8.17
CA ALA A 58 2.94 -2.66 -6.75
C ALA A 58 4.42 -2.30 -6.48
N TYR A 59 5.31 -2.48 -7.45
CA TYR A 59 6.74 -2.17 -7.33
C TYR A 59 7.13 -0.82 -7.93
N VAL A 60 6.18 -0.07 -8.52
CA VAL A 60 6.47 1.27 -9.06
C VAL A 60 6.70 2.23 -7.89
N ASN A 61 7.97 2.51 -7.61
CA ASN A 61 8.35 3.52 -6.63
C ASN A 61 8.29 4.91 -7.27
N ILE A 62 7.44 5.78 -6.73
CA ILE A 62 7.49 7.22 -7.01
C ILE A 62 8.62 7.79 -6.14
N VAL A 63 9.69 8.25 -6.79
CA VAL A 63 10.91 8.78 -6.13
C VAL A 63 10.60 10.04 -5.32
N ASP A 64 9.63 10.84 -5.78
CA ASP A 64 9.18 12.08 -5.15
C ASP A 64 7.81 11.93 -4.48
N ASP A 65 7.61 10.83 -3.75
CA ASP A 65 6.41 10.62 -2.95
C ASP A 65 6.46 11.51 -1.69
N ILE A 66 6.08 12.78 -1.88
CA ILE A 66 5.83 13.76 -0.79
C ILE A 66 4.49 13.52 -0.10
N SER A 67 3.80 12.41 -0.38
CA SER A 67 2.51 12.15 0.25
C SER A 67 2.68 11.90 1.74
N TYR A 68 1.66 12.30 2.50
CA TYR A 68 1.55 11.95 3.93
C TYR A 68 1.21 10.46 4.13
N PHE A 69 1.00 9.70 3.04
CA PHE A 69 0.71 8.26 3.05
C PHE A 69 2.00 7.48 2.82
N LYS A 70 2.85 7.43 3.85
CA LYS A 70 4.13 6.72 3.78
C LYS A 70 4.01 5.31 4.34
N THR A 71 4.75 4.37 3.75
CA THR A 71 5.03 3.11 4.44
C THR A 71 5.84 3.38 5.69
N ILE A 72 5.74 2.52 6.71
CA ILE A 72 6.48 2.69 7.98
C ILE A 72 7.99 2.85 7.74
N HIS A 73 8.53 2.09 6.79
CA HIS A 73 9.94 2.17 6.41
C HIS A 73 10.33 3.54 5.84
N LYS A 74 9.47 4.15 5.00
CA LYS A 74 9.69 5.49 4.45
C LYS A 74 9.54 6.61 5.49
N ALA A 75 8.85 6.35 6.61
CA ALA A 75 8.68 7.31 7.70
C ALA A 75 9.81 7.27 8.76
N LYS A 76 10.80 6.39 8.60
CA LYS A 76 11.92 6.29 9.54
C LYS A 76 12.76 7.57 9.50
N GLY A 77 12.93 8.21 10.66
CA GLY A 77 13.65 9.49 10.77
C GLY A 77 12.76 10.72 10.61
N ASP A 78 11.52 10.55 10.14
CA ASP A 78 10.51 11.61 10.14
C ASP A 78 9.79 11.68 11.49
N GLU A 79 9.07 12.77 11.74
CA GLU A 79 8.13 12.93 12.86
C GLU A 79 6.96 13.83 12.44
N PHE A 80 5.77 13.58 12.98
CA PHE A 80 4.54 14.30 12.64
C PHE A 80 3.73 14.62 13.90
N ASN A 81 3.02 15.75 13.93
CA ASN A 81 2.18 16.11 15.08
C ASN A 81 1.11 15.04 15.33
N ASN A 82 0.44 14.59 14.27
CA ASN A 82 -0.59 13.57 14.32
C ASN A 82 -0.25 12.44 13.35
N VAL A 83 -0.37 11.19 13.79
CA VAL A 83 -0.13 10.00 12.96
C VAL A 83 -1.37 9.12 12.96
N LEU A 84 -1.83 8.75 11.77
CA LEU A 84 -2.81 7.67 11.57
C LEU A 84 -2.06 6.44 11.07
N LEU A 85 -2.02 5.39 11.90
CA LEU A 85 -1.43 4.11 11.58
C LEU A 85 -2.54 3.12 11.22
N ILE A 86 -2.53 2.60 10.00
CA ILE A 86 -3.51 1.61 9.52
C ILE A 86 -2.88 0.23 9.60
N LEU A 87 -3.48 -0.68 10.37
CA LEU A 87 -3.01 -2.04 10.62
C LEU A 87 -4.12 -3.06 10.37
N LYS A 88 -3.74 -4.34 10.30
CA LYS A 88 -4.69 -5.46 10.43
C LYS A 88 -4.70 -5.91 11.89
N GLU A 89 -5.76 -6.59 12.30
CA GLU A 89 -5.89 -7.08 13.68
C GLU A 89 -4.69 -7.92 14.15
N LYS A 90 -4.20 -8.82 13.29
CA LYS A 90 -3.05 -9.69 13.59
C LYS A 90 -1.76 -8.92 13.90
N ASP A 91 -1.66 -7.69 13.41
CA ASP A 91 -0.46 -6.86 13.54
C ASP A 91 -0.46 -6.10 14.87
N LEU A 92 -1.51 -6.19 15.69
CA LEU A 92 -1.63 -5.54 17.00
C LEU A 92 -0.82 -6.22 18.12
N ASP A 93 -0.20 -7.37 17.84
CA ASP A 93 0.59 -8.11 18.82
C ASP A 93 1.75 -7.28 19.38
N PHE A 94 2.25 -6.27 18.66
CA PHE A 94 3.25 -5.35 19.21
C PHE A 94 2.74 -4.50 20.38
N LEU A 95 1.43 -4.25 20.48
CA LEU A 95 0.80 -3.57 21.61
C LEU A 95 0.41 -4.55 22.72
N LEU A 96 -0.12 -5.71 22.32
CA LEU A 96 -0.69 -6.69 23.25
C LEU A 96 0.37 -7.58 23.91
N LYS A 97 1.42 -7.92 23.17
CA LYS A 97 2.51 -8.83 23.55
C LYS A 97 3.84 -8.37 22.95
N PRO A 98 4.34 -7.17 23.33
CA PRO A 98 5.55 -6.60 22.74
C PRO A 98 6.77 -7.53 22.91
N ASN A 99 7.48 -7.78 21.81
CA ASN A 99 8.73 -8.53 21.79
C ASN A 99 9.74 -7.83 20.86
N LEU A 100 10.21 -6.66 21.28
CA LEU A 100 11.12 -5.83 20.47
C LEU A 100 12.50 -6.47 20.27
N LEU A 101 12.90 -7.38 21.17
CA LEU A 101 14.21 -8.04 21.10
C LEU A 101 14.27 -9.07 19.97
N LYS A 102 13.27 -9.95 19.88
CA LYS A 102 13.28 -11.07 18.93
C LYS A 102 12.37 -10.87 17.72
N ASN A 103 11.45 -9.91 17.75
CA ASN A 103 10.52 -9.66 16.64
C ASN A 103 10.82 -8.33 15.95
N GLU A 104 11.29 -8.41 14.70
CA GLU A 104 11.59 -7.25 13.87
C GLU A 104 10.36 -6.47 13.45
N GLU A 105 9.24 -7.14 13.14
CA GLU A 105 7.99 -6.46 12.79
C GLU A 105 7.48 -5.61 13.94
N HIS A 106 7.60 -6.10 15.18
CA HIS A 106 7.23 -5.31 16.36
C HIS A 106 8.09 -4.04 16.49
N ARG A 107 9.39 -4.10 16.13
CA ARG A 107 10.25 -2.90 16.10
C ARG A 107 9.83 -1.93 15.02
N ILE A 108 9.43 -2.43 13.85
CA ILE A 108 8.93 -1.60 12.76
C ILE A 108 7.65 -0.87 13.21
N TYR A 109 6.67 -1.57 13.79
CA TYR A 109 5.47 -0.93 14.31
C TYR A 109 5.75 0.03 15.48
N TYR A 110 6.72 -0.29 16.34
CA TYR A 110 7.19 0.63 17.37
C TYR A 110 7.76 1.93 16.78
N VAL A 111 8.56 1.83 15.71
CA VAL A 111 9.04 3.00 14.98
C VAL A 111 7.86 3.81 14.46
N ALA A 112 6.83 3.18 13.87
CA ALA A 112 5.64 3.86 13.36
C ALA A 112 4.92 4.70 14.43
N ILE A 113 4.65 4.12 15.61
CA ILE A 113 3.96 4.84 16.68
C ILE A 113 4.82 5.98 17.27
N SER A 114 6.14 5.80 17.31
CA SER A 114 7.07 6.83 17.80
C SER A 114 7.21 8.04 16.88
N ARG A 115 6.62 8.02 15.68
CA ARG A 115 6.62 9.17 14.77
C ARG A 115 5.62 10.25 15.21
N ALA A 116 4.66 9.92 16.08
CA ALA A 116 3.64 10.84 16.56
C ALA A 116 4.16 11.72 17.71
N LYS A 117 4.05 13.05 17.57
CA LYS A 117 4.42 14.00 18.63
C LYS A 117 3.27 14.32 19.59
N GLU A 118 2.06 14.47 19.05
CA GLU A 118 0.89 14.91 19.82
C GLU A 118 -0.19 13.81 19.90
N LYS A 119 -0.67 13.32 18.74
CA LYS A 119 -1.76 12.32 18.71
C LYS A 119 -1.44 11.15 17.80
N LEU A 120 -1.72 9.96 18.31
CA LEU A 120 -1.64 8.71 17.58
C LEU A 120 -3.05 8.14 17.42
N PHE A 121 -3.42 7.85 16.18
CA PHE A 121 -4.64 7.12 15.83
C PHE A 121 -4.23 5.78 15.23
N ILE A 122 -4.76 4.69 15.73
CA ILE A 122 -4.55 3.35 15.16
C ILE A 122 -5.89 2.89 14.60
N CYS A 123 -5.94 2.67 13.29
CA CYS A 123 -7.10 2.18 12.58
C CYS A 123 -6.90 0.71 12.23
N VAL A 124 -7.86 -0.12 12.60
CA VAL A 124 -7.93 -1.53 12.25
C VAL A 124 -9.29 -1.83 11.65
N ASP A 125 -9.30 -2.72 10.67
CA ASP A 125 -10.50 -3.14 9.96
C ASP A 125 -11.47 -3.92 10.85
N ASN A 126 -10.94 -4.76 11.73
CA ASN A 126 -11.69 -5.54 12.69
C ASN A 126 -10.91 -5.68 14.00
N LEU A 127 -11.61 -5.91 15.11
CA LEU A 127 -10.98 -6.13 16.41
C LEU A 127 -11.73 -7.22 17.19
N ASN A 128 -11.03 -8.30 17.54
CA ASN A 128 -11.61 -9.39 18.34
C ASN A 128 -12.04 -8.86 19.72
N PRO A 129 -13.21 -9.29 20.24
CA PRO A 129 -13.68 -8.98 21.58
C PRO A 129 -12.63 -9.13 22.70
N GLN A 130 -11.77 -10.15 22.62
CA GLN A 130 -10.71 -10.34 23.63
C GLN A 130 -9.63 -9.25 23.57
N ASN A 131 -9.32 -8.78 22.36
CA ASN A 131 -8.34 -7.72 22.14
C ASN A 131 -8.92 -6.35 22.49
N ILE A 132 -10.22 -6.13 22.26
CA ILE A 132 -10.96 -4.93 22.71
C ILE A 132 -10.78 -4.72 24.21
N LEU A 133 -11.03 -5.77 25.02
CA LEU A 133 -10.92 -5.67 26.48
C LEU A 133 -9.53 -5.26 26.94
N LYS A 134 -8.48 -5.80 26.31
CA LYS A 134 -7.09 -5.46 26.62
C LYS A 134 -6.75 -4.03 26.17
N LEU A 135 -7.12 -3.66 24.95
CA LEU A 135 -6.77 -2.36 24.37
C LEU A 135 -7.54 -1.19 25.00
N ASN A 136 -8.76 -1.43 25.50
CA ASN A 136 -9.54 -0.41 26.23
C ASN A 136 -8.82 0.11 27.49
N THR A 137 -7.85 -0.64 28.03
CA THR A 137 -7.03 -0.17 29.15
C THR A 137 -5.94 0.82 28.74
N LEU A 138 -5.59 0.87 27.45
CA LEU A 138 -4.47 1.66 26.92
C LEU A 138 -4.93 2.77 25.96
N PHE A 139 -6.04 2.54 25.25
CA PHE A 139 -6.52 3.41 24.19
C PHE A 139 -8.01 3.69 24.35
N ASN A 140 -8.43 4.88 23.94
CA ASN A 140 -9.83 5.17 23.72
C ASN A 140 -10.27 4.54 22.39
N ILE A 141 -11.16 3.56 22.43
CA ILE A 141 -11.64 2.85 21.25
C ILE A 141 -12.91 3.52 20.71
N VAL A 142 -12.87 3.93 19.45
CA VAL A 142 -14.02 4.46 18.73
C VAL A 142 -14.42 3.46 17.65
N ILE A 143 -15.66 2.96 17.71
CA ILE A 143 -16.22 2.09 16.68
C ILE A 143 -16.97 2.97 15.68
N LEU A 144 -16.52 2.94 14.44
CA LEU A 144 -17.15 3.64 13.33
C LEU A 144 -18.14 2.68 12.66
N ASN A 145 -19.43 3.00 12.71
CA ASN A 145 -20.52 2.25 12.08
C ASN A 145 -20.80 2.75 10.66
#